data_AF-A0A9Q1M1Q4-F1
#
_entry.id   AF-A0A9Q1M1Q4-F1
#
_cell.length_a   1.000
_cell.length_b   1.000
_cell.length_c   1.000
_cell.angle_alpha   90.00
_cell.angle_beta   90.00
_cell.angle_gamma   90.00
#
_symmetry.space_group_name_H-M   'P 1'
#
loop_
_entity.id
_entity.type
_entity.pdbx_description
1 polymer ?
#
loop_
_entity_poly.entity_id
_entity_poly.type
_entity_poly.pdbx_seq_one_letter_code
_entity_poly.pdbx_strand_id
1 'polypeptide(L)'
;MGSDEGGVSAGLGMSASYAALTSSTSIPIDSSNLGFKLLKKHGWREGTGLGIAEQGRLEPVPAYIKKNKRGLGAEKPKKGAVHQKSPGHSSGRKILKDGDRKSKTKGISKKMKKVLELEKRMQEKEFERAFFREFWPDNV
;
A
#
# COMPACT_ATOMS: atom_id res chain seq x y z
N MET A 1 -41.10 -22.78 33.83
CA MET A 1 -39.86 -23.45 33.38
C MET A 1 -39.79 -23.25 31.87
N GLY A 2 -39.18 -22.14 31.44
CA GLY A 2 -37.88 -22.14 30.73
C GLY A 2 -38.14 -22.36 29.24
N SER A 3 -38.26 -21.34 28.38
CA SER A 3 -37.17 -20.52 27.81
C SER A 3 -35.92 -21.35 27.56
N ASP A 4 -35.65 -21.68 26.29
CA ASP A 4 -34.39 -21.31 25.65
C ASP A 4 -34.49 -21.45 24.12
N GLU A 5 -34.13 -20.37 23.44
CA GLU A 5 -34.18 -20.20 22.00
C GLU A 5 -32.95 -20.83 21.34
N GLY A 6 -33.18 -21.71 20.36
CA GLY A 6 -32.14 -22.24 19.50
C GLY A 6 -31.64 -21.19 18.51
N GLY A 7 -30.76 -20.29 18.97
CA GLY A 7 -30.01 -19.38 18.13
C GLY A 7 -28.93 -20.12 17.34
N VAL A 8 -29.27 -20.62 16.15
CA VAL A 8 -28.28 -21.09 15.18
C VAL A 8 -27.49 -19.89 14.65
N SER A 9 -26.22 -19.83 15.04
CA SER A 9 -25.27 -18.79 14.69
C SER A 9 -25.23 -18.55 13.18
N ALA A 10 -25.59 -17.33 12.75
CA ALA A 10 -25.28 -16.83 11.43
C ALA A 10 -23.75 -16.68 11.29
N GLY A 11 -23.09 -17.76 10.88
CA GLY A 11 -21.72 -17.73 10.39
C GLY A 11 -21.69 -16.91 9.11
N LEU A 12 -21.33 -15.63 9.25
CA LEU A 12 -21.00 -14.75 8.14
C LEU A 12 -20.02 -15.45 7.20
N GLY A 13 -20.48 -15.69 5.97
CA GLY A 13 -19.67 -16.24 4.91
C GLY A 13 -18.47 -15.34 4.61
N MET A 14 -17.28 -15.88 4.83
CA MET A 14 -16.13 -15.54 4.01
C MET A 14 -15.95 -16.69 3.03
N SER A 15 -16.33 -16.47 1.78
CA SER A 15 -16.04 -17.40 0.69
C SER A 15 -14.53 -17.64 0.62
N ALA A 16 -14.12 -18.91 0.68
CA ALA A 16 -12.73 -19.37 0.66
C ALA A 16 -11.96 -19.03 -0.63
N SER A 17 -12.52 -18.22 -1.53
CA SER A 17 -12.01 -17.94 -2.86
C SER A 17 -11.01 -16.78 -2.97
N TYR A 18 -10.68 -16.08 -1.88
CA TYR A 18 -9.74 -14.95 -1.93
C TYR A 18 -8.43 -15.15 -1.14
N ALA A 19 -8.22 -16.33 -0.54
CA ALA A 19 -7.04 -16.61 0.28
C ALA A 19 -5.85 -17.20 -0.51
N ALA A 20 -6.01 -17.51 -1.81
CA ALA A 20 -5.09 -18.38 -2.55
C ALA A 20 -4.30 -17.70 -3.70
N LEU A 21 -4.02 -16.39 -3.62
CA LEU A 21 -3.14 -15.71 -4.59
C LEU A 21 -1.82 -15.22 -3.98
N THR A 22 -1.41 -15.81 -2.84
CA THR A 22 -0.01 -15.74 -2.44
C THR A 22 0.73 -16.83 -3.20
N SER A 23 1.57 -16.47 -4.16
CA SER A 23 2.57 -17.37 -4.75
C SER A 23 3.42 -17.94 -3.60
N SER A 24 3.02 -19.10 -3.09
CA SER A 24 3.70 -19.78 -2.00
C SER A 24 4.98 -20.38 -2.58
N THR A 25 6.13 -19.97 -2.07
CA THR A 25 7.43 -20.41 -2.58
C THR A 25 7.65 -21.92 -2.38
N SER A 26 6.87 -22.54 -1.49
CA SER A 26 6.90 -23.97 -1.20
C SER A 26 6.29 -24.88 -2.26
N ILE A 27 5.58 -24.34 -3.26
CA ILE A 27 4.93 -25.14 -4.29
C ILE A 27 5.67 -24.96 -5.62
N PRO A 28 6.29 -26.02 -6.17
CA PRO A 28 6.90 -25.97 -7.49
C PRO A 28 5.92 -25.54 -8.57
N ILE A 29 6.43 -24.91 -9.64
CA ILE A 29 5.62 -24.58 -10.81
C ILE A 29 5.11 -25.86 -11.46
N ASP A 30 3.84 -25.86 -11.87
CA ASP A 30 3.23 -27.04 -12.46
C ASP A 30 3.84 -27.39 -13.83
N SER A 31 3.87 -28.69 -14.14
CA SER A 31 4.40 -29.22 -15.40
C SER A 31 3.62 -28.79 -16.64
N SER A 32 2.35 -28.41 -16.49
CA SER A 32 1.54 -27.87 -17.59
C SER A 32 1.98 -26.48 -18.02
N ASN A 33 2.63 -25.72 -17.12
CA ASN A 33 3.06 -24.34 -17.33
C ASN A 33 4.05 -24.25 -18.51
N LEU A 34 3.83 -23.28 -19.40
CA LEU A 34 4.68 -23.09 -20.57
C LEU A 34 6.14 -22.80 -20.20
N GLY A 35 6.37 -22.00 -19.15
CA GLY A 35 7.71 -21.69 -18.64
C GLY A 35 8.46 -22.93 -18.15
N PHE A 36 7.77 -23.83 -17.44
CA PHE A 36 8.36 -25.10 -17.00
C PHE A 36 8.83 -25.95 -18.20
N LYS A 37 7.97 -26.10 -19.22
CA LYS A 37 8.27 -26.85 -20.44
C LYS A 37 9.46 -26.25 -21.19
N LEU A 38 9.53 -24.92 -21.28
CA LEU A 38 10.64 -24.23 -21.92
C LEU A 38 11.95 -24.46 -21.17
N LEU A 39 11.95 -24.31 -19.85
CA LEU A 39 13.14 -24.56 -19.02
C LEU A 39 13.65 -25.99 -19.22
N LYS A 40 12.76 -26.99 -19.13
CA LYS A 40 13.12 -28.40 -19.38
C LYS A 40 13.70 -28.63 -20.77
N LYS A 41 13.10 -28.02 -21.81
CA LYS A 41 13.59 -28.11 -23.20
C LYS A 41 15.01 -27.53 -23.36
N HIS A 42 15.35 -26.50 -22.60
CA HIS A 42 16.67 -25.88 -22.58
C HIS A 42 17.65 -26.53 -21.60
N GLY A 43 17.35 -27.74 -21.12
CA GLY A 43 18.26 -28.53 -20.29
C GLY A 43 18.22 -28.19 -18.79
N TRP A 44 17.32 -27.32 -18.34
CA TRP A 44 17.11 -27.11 -16.91
C TRP A 44 16.42 -28.32 -16.28
N ARG A 45 16.89 -28.71 -15.09
CA ARG A 45 16.37 -29.84 -14.33
C ARG A 45 15.57 -29.32 -13.14
N GLU A 46 14.45 -29.97 -12.88
CA GLU A 46 13.62 -29.62 -11.74
C GLU A 46 14.33 -29.92 -10.42
N GLY A 47 14.15 -29.04 -9.44
CA GLY A 47 14.88 -29.09 -8.18
C GLY A 47 16.32 -28.56 -8.24
N THR A 48 16.79 -28.10 -9.40
CA THR A 48 18.15 -27.56 -9.57
C THR A 48 18.15 -26.06 -9.81
N GLY A 49 19.22 -25.40 -9.36
CA GLY A 49 19.43 -23.97 -9.58
C GLY A 49 19.78 -23.69 -11.05
N LEU A 50 19.60 -22.44 -11.47
CA LEU A 50 20.02 -22.00 -12.80
C LEU A 50 21.54 -21.74 -12.86
N GLY A 51 22.13 -21.90 -14.03
CA GLY A 51 23.55 -21.64 -14.27
C GLY A 51 24.38 -22.91 -14.48
N ILE A 52 25.64 -22.74 -14.92
CA ILE A 52 26.53 -23.83 -15.34
C ILE A 52 26.77 -24.84 -14.22
N ALA A 53 26.89 -24.38 -12.98
CA ALA A 53 27.13 -25.20 -11.81
C ALA A 53 25.86 -25.33 -10.94
N GLU A 54 24.68 -25.12 -11.51
CA GLU A 54 23.39 -25.12 -10.79
C GLU A 54 23.37 -24.14 -9.59
N GLN A 55 24.19 -23.08 -9.64
CA GLN A 55 24.47 -22.19 -8.52
C GLN A 55 23.36 -21.16 -8.22
N GLY A 56 22.38 -21.05 -9.10
CA GLY A 56 21.24 -20.16 -8.95
C GLY A 56 20.37 -20.55 -7.77
N ARG A 57 19.73 -19.56 -7.15
CA ARG A 57 18.79 -19.81 -6.05
C ARG A 57 17.57 -20.60 -6.54
N LEU A 58 17.17 -21.61 -5.77
CA LEU A 58 15.91 -22.35 -5.97
C LEU A 58 14.69 -21.51 -5.59
N GLU A 59 14.80 -20.80 -4.47
CA GLU A 59 13.72 -20.02 -3.90
C GLU A 59 13.77 -18.56 -4.35
N PRO A 60 12.61 -17.97 -4.73
CA PRO A 60 12.53 -16.58 -5.12
C PRO A 60 12.93 -15.63 -3.98
N VAL A 61 13.37 -14.42 -4.33
CA VAL A 61 13.76 -13.43 -3.33
C VAL A 61 12.50 -12.83 -2.69
N PRO A 62 12.35 -12.88 -1.36
CA PRO A 62 11.20 -12.27 -0.70
C PRO A 62 11.26 -10.75 -0.86
N ALA A 63 10.17 -10.15 -1.33
CA ALA A 63 10.01 -8.72 -1.43
C ALA A 63 9.08 -8.22 -0.32
N TYR A 64 9.46 -7.12 0.34
CA TYR A 64 8.65 -6.50 1.38
C TYR A 64 8.06 -5.18 0.89
N ILE A 65 6.73 -5.08 0.90
CA ILE A 65 6.04 -3.83 0.57
C ILE A 65 6.03 -2.92 1.81
N LYS A 66 6.68 -1.76 1.69
CA LYS A 66 6.69 -0.74 2.73
C LYS A 66 5.34 -0.02 2.78
N LYS A 67 4.59 -0.22 3.87
CA LYS A 67 3.25 0.36 4.05
C LYS A 67 3.26 1.83 4.46
N ASN A 68 4.40 2.38 4.88
CA ASN A 68 4.51 3.76 5.36
C ASN A 68 5.29 4.65 4.38
N LYS A 69 5.05 5.96 4.47
CA LYS A 69 5.72 6.98 3.64
C LYS A 69 6.95 7.61 4.31
N ARG A 70 7.39 7.11 5.47
CA ARG A 70 8.56 7.66 6.18
C ARG A 70 9.85 7.34 5.42
N GLY A 71 10.93 8.08 5.64
CA GLY A 71 12.25 7.75 5.07
C GLY A 71 12.77 6.38 5.50
N LEU A 72 13.78 5.86 4.81
CA LEU A 72 14.57 4.72 5.30
C LEU A 72 15.30 5.16 6.59
N GLY A 73 15.46 4.25 7.55
CA GLY A 73 16.07 4.56 8.85
C GLY A 73 15.18 5.34 9.85
N ALA A 74 13.99 5.80 9.43
CA ALA A 74 13.09 6.47 10.36
C ALA A 74 12.58 5.52 11.46
N GLU A 75 12.57 5.98 12.71
CA GLU A 75 12.10 5.17 13.84
C GLU A 75 10.69 4.61 13.59
N LYS A 76 10.46 3.35 14.00
CA LYS A 76 9.12 2.78 13.95
C LYS A 76 8.25 3.52 14.98
N PRO A 77 7.03 3.98 14.65
CA PRO A 77 6.16 4.57 15.65
C PRO A 77 5.94 3.54 16.76
N LYS A 78 6.26 3.91 18.00
CA LYS A 78 5.90 3.10 19.17
C LYS A 78 4.39 2.94 19.12
N LYS A 79 3.90 1.71 18.97
CA LYS A 79 2.47 1.43 19.14
C LYS A 79 2.15 1.86 20.57
N GLY A 80 1.44 2.99 20.71
CA GLY A 80 1.02 3.49 22.01
C GLY A 80 0.27 2.35 22.69
N ALA A 81 0.75 1.96 23.88
CA ALA A 81 0.02 1.03 24.72
C ALA A 81 -1.41 1.57 24.85
N VAL A 82 -2.38 0.80 24.37
CA VAL A 82 -3.79 1.09 24.53
C VAL A 82 -4.02 1.15 26.03
N HIS A 83 -4.17 2.37 26.54
CA HIS A 83 -4.54 2.61 27.92
C HIS A 83 -5.94 2.01 28.10
N GLN A 84 -6.02 0.88 28.83
CA GLN A 84 -7.30 0.32 29.23
C GLN A 84 -7.97 1.34 30.15
N LYS A 85 -8.93 2.10 29.62
CA LYS A 85 -9.78 2.96 30.43
C LYS A 85 -10.79 2.07 31.15
N SER A 86 -10.53 1.81 32.43
CA SER A 86 -11.55 1.41 33.40
C SER A 86 -12.57 2.55 33.57
N PRO A 87 -13.89 2.27 33.65
CA PRO A 87 -14.89 3.30 33.82
C PRO A 87 -15.06 3.60 35.31
N GLY A 88 -14.59 4.76 35.78
CA GLY A 88 -14.89 5.19 37.14
C GLY A 88 -14.18 6.46 37.60
N HIS A 89 -15.00 7.46 37.93
CA HIS A 89 -14.74 8.59 38.83
C HIS A 89 -14.20 9.90 38.24
N SER A 90 -15.06 10.91 38.37
CA SER A 90 -14.87 12.33 38.11
C SER A 90 -13.99 12.98 39.19
N SER A 91 -13.14 13.93 38.80
CA SER A 91 -12.86 15.17 39.55
C SER A 91 -11.84 16.02 38.78
N GLY A 92 -12.01 17.33 38.88
CA GLY A 92 -11.48 18.28 37.91
C GLY A 92 -10.05 18.79 38.12
N ARG A 93 -9.64 19.54 37.08
CA ARG A 93 -8.89 20.81 37.12
C ARG A 93 -7.43 20.78 37.62
N LYS A 94 -6.46 20.92 36.71
CA LYS A 94 -5.75 22.20 36.44
C LYS A 94 -4.66 22.08 35.37
N ILE A 95 -4.47 23.22 34.74
CA ILE A 95 -3.60 23.64 33.64
C ILE A 95 -2.12 23.66 34.06
N LEU A 96 -1.22 23.29 33.14
CA LEU A 96 0.06 23.98 32.94
C LEU A 96 0.27 24.25 31.44
N LYS A 97 0.67 25.48 31.17
CA LYS A 97 0.76 26.14 29.86
C LYS A 97 2.22 26.52 29.68
N ASP A 98 2.86 26.00 28.64
CA ASP A 98 4.09 26.59 28.09
C ASP A 98 3.84 26.95 26.64
N GLY A 99 4.01 28.25 26.32
CA GLY A 99 4.17 28.76 24.96
C GLY A 99 5.49 28.26 24.37
N ASP A 100 5.81 28.40 23.09
CA ASP A 100 5.60 29.54 22.20
C ASP A 100 5.92 29.12 20.74
N ARG A 101 5.39 29.91 19.79
CA ARG A 101 5.70 30.03 18.34
C ARG A 101 4.95 29.18 17.30
N LYS A 102 3.93 29.88 16.79
CA LYS A 102 3.31 29.83 15.46
C LYS A 102 4.26 29.40 14.31
N SER A 103 3.79 28.46 13.51
CA SER A 103 3.39 28.80 12.14
C SER A 103 2.05 28.12 11.84
N LYS A 104 0.95 28.84 12.05
CA LYS A 104 -0.29 28.49 11.36
C LYS A 104 0.02 28.72 9.88
N THR A 105 0.29 27.66 9.12
CA THR A 105 0.04 27.69 7.69
C THR A 105 -1.42 28.09 7.56
N LYS A 106 -1.68 29.37 7.25
CA LYS A 106 -3.03 29.82 6.94
C LYS A 106 -3.41 28.98 5.72
N GLY A 107 -4.26 27.97 5.95
CA GLY A 107 -4.78 27.16 4.86
C GLY A 107 -5.31 28.11 3.79
N ILE A 108 -4.85 27.91 2.55
CA ILE A 108 -5.28 28.69 1.39
C ILE A 108 -6.81 28.78 1.44
N SER A 109 -7.33 30.01 1.36
CA SER A 109 -8.79 30.21 1.41
C SER A 109 -9.44 29.43 0.27
N LYS A 110 -10.69 28.98 0.45
CA LYS A 110 -11.43 28.23 -0.58
C LYS A 110 -11.43 28.97 -1.94
N LYS A 111 -11.45 30.31 -1.92
CA LYS A 111 -11.34 31.16 -3.11
C LYS A 111 -9.94 31.08 -3.75
N MET A 112 -8.90 31.23 -2.95
CA MET A 112 -7.52 31.19 -3.43
C MET A 112 -7.17 29.83 -4.05
N LYS A 113 -7.70 28.72 -3.50
CA LYS A 113 -7.53 27.38 -4.08
C LYS A 113 -8.13 27.28 -5.48
N LYS A 114 -9.34 27.83 -5.66
CA LYS A 114 -10.07 27.77 -6.94
C LYS A 114 -9.43 28.65 -8.00
N VAL A 115 -8.85 29.78 -7.61
CA VAL A 115 -8.08 30.67 -8.50
C VAL A 115 -6.81 29.98 -8.98
N LEU A 116 -5.99 29.42 -8.07
CA LEU A 116 -4.78 28.67 -8.41
C LEU A 116 -5.05 27.49 -9.35
N GLU A 117 -6.18 26.80 -9.16
CA GLU A 117 -6.55 25.67 -10.00
C GLU A 117 -6.97 26.09 -11.43
N LEU A 118 -7.67 27.22 -11.56
CA LEU A 118 -7.99 27.80 -12.86
C LEU A 118 -6.74 28.30 -13.58
N GLU A 119 -5.85 28.97 -12.87
CA GLU A 119 -4.58 29.47 -13.41
C GLU A 119 -3.69 28.31 -13.87
N LYS A 120 -3.55 27.25 -13.06
CA LYS A 120 -2.81 26.04 -13.44
C LYS A 120 -3.42 25.37 -14.68
N ARG A 121 -4.75 25.29 -14.77
CA ARG A 121 -5.44 24.74 -15.95
C ARG A 121 -5.23 25.60 -17.20
N MET A 122 -5.14 26.92 -17.05
CA MET A 122 -4.80 27.83 -18.13
C MET A 122 -3.34 27.64 -18.56
N GLN A 123 -2.41 27.54 -17.61
CA GLN A 123 -1.01 27.27 -17.88
C GLN A 123 -0.77 25.92 -18.54
N GLU A 124 -1.49 24.86 -18.15
CA GLU A 124 -1.37 23.55 -18.80
C GLU A 124 -1.88 23.59 -20.23
N LYS A 125 -3.00 24.29 -20.50
CA LYS A 125 -3.49 24.49 -21.87
C LYS A 125 -2.54 25.33 -22.71
N GLU A 126 -1.96 26.37 -22.13
CA GLU A 126 -1.00 27.23 -22.81
C GLU A 126 0.32 26.52 -23.05
N PHE A 127 0.79 25.73 -22.07
CA PHE A 127 1.94 24.85 -22.20
C PHE A 127 1.71 23.80 -23.28
N GLU A 128 0.57 23.11 -23.30
CA GLU A 128 0.26 22.10 -24.31
C GLU A 128 0.18 22.75 -25.70
N ARG A 129 -0.49 23.90 -25.83
CA ARG A 129 -0.55 24.66 -27.08
C ARG A 129 0.85 25.15 -27.53
N ALA A 130 1.69 25.61 -26.62
CA ALA A 130 3.05 26.04 -26.91
C ALA A 130 3.96 24.86 -27.26
N PHE A 131 3.85 23.76 -26.51
CA PHE A 131 4.60 22.53 -26.67
C PHE A 131 4.29 21.86 -28.02
N PHE A 132 3.02 21.75 -28.40
CA PHE A 132 2.64 21.22 -29.71
C PHE A 132 3.12 22.13 -30.85
N ARG A 133 3.02 23.47 -30.69
CA ARG A 133 3.56 24.41 -31.68
C ARG A 133 5.08 24.30 -31.85
N GLU A 134 5.82 24.00 -30.79
CA GLU A 134 7.28 23.97 -30.80
C GLU A 134 7.86 22.59 -31.19
N PHE A 135 7.16 21.50 -30.86
CA PHE A 135 7.67 20.14 -31.05
C PHE A 135 6.98 19.35 -32.17
N TRP A 136 5.82 19.79 -32.66
CA TRP A 136 5.07 19.18 -33.78
C TRP A 136 4.39 20.25 -34.67
N PRO A 137 5.14 20.94 -35.55
CA PRO A 137 4.63 22.08 -36.33
C PRO A 137 3.48 21.75 -37.31
N ASP A 138 3.37 20.50 -37.74
CA ASP A 138 2.54 20.11 -38.90
C ASP A 138 1.10 19.66 -38.54
N ASN A 139 0.66 19.80 -37.28
CA ASN A 139 -0.64 19.30 -36.82
C ASN A 139 -1.52 20.37 -36.13
N VAL A 140 -1.32 21.66 -36.46
CA VAL A 140 -2.25 22.78 -36.21
C VAL A 140 -2.75 23.35 -37.52
#